data_AF-A0A3N4ILH6-F1
#
_entry.id   AF-A0A3N4ILH6-F1
#
_cell.length_a   1.000
_cell.length_b   1.000
_cell.length_c   1.000
_cell.angle_alpha   90.00
_cell.angle_beta   90.00
_cell.angle_gamma   90.00
#
_symmetry.space_group_name_H-M   'P 1'
#
loop_
_entity.id
_entity.type
_entity.pdbx_description
1 polymer ?
#
loop_
_entity_poly.entity_id
_entity_poly.type
_entity_poly.pdbx_seq_one_letter_code
_entity_poly.pdbx_strand_id
1 'polypeptide(L)'
;MWTPAEYYKPEITCGPALLPNDHQNHIRCEHGPYQAARVRARTRLLALETYILSPDVHRTVLNYLNTQDEQMFSEEVGGYSLDRFYIFYELFCTTRSEGPGQRNGPTAFFPPHFQAILDECLLFYLHSFQPYFEHRLERKELGPNMEGDDPRLGFIKILERLAFDNAPYENRSPYCTDEARPSLAFTIQARWKAGLLRGGQVLVIETLLRKLLLELTALLGERTDSIETVRLVEMERAIDRADRAIKHFFGNARFRSERLEVLLVKYLGEPEVNTDVVRGIEIAQRKYEDIYHAKNYSRFGNLLGLASF
;
A
#
# COMPACT_ATOMS: atom_id res chain seq x y z
N MET A 1 -26.22 28.18 40.26
CA MET A 1 -27.27 27.28 40.77
C MET A 1 -28.05 26.76 39.59
N TRP A 2 -27.72 25.55 39.12
CA TRP A 2 -28.38 24.88 38.01
C TRP A 2 -28.84 23.51 38.53
N THR A 3 -30.11 23.20 38.35
CA THR A 3 -30.75 21.94 38.76
C THR A 3 -30.46 20.83 37.75
N PRO A 4 -30.25 19.56 38.17
CA PRO A 4 -30.05 18.45 37.26
C PRO A 4 -31.39 17.94 36.69
N ALA A 5 -31.43 17.71 35.38
CA ALA A 5 -32.52 17.02 34.70
C ALA A 5 -32.45 15.51 34.99
N GLU A 6 -33.60 14.94 35.34
CA GLU A 6 -33.82 13.52 35.62
C GLU A 6 -33.66 12.68 34.35
N TYR A 7 -32.78 11.68 34.40
CA TYR A 7 -32.61 10.69 33.34
C TYR A 7 -33.70 9.63 33.40
N TYR A 8 -34.42 9.51 32.28
CA TYR A 8 -35.44 8.50 31.99
C TYR A 8 -34.80 7.10 31.90
N LYS A 9 -35.27 6.13 32.70
CA LYS A 9 -34.92 4.71 32.58
C LYS A 9 -35.94 4.02 31.67
N PRO A 10 -35.55 3.32 30.59
CA PRO A 10 -36.46 2.44 29.89
C PRO A 10 -36.60 1.10 30.64
N GLU A 11 -37.84 0.70 30.91
CA GLU A 11 -38.20 -0.62 31.39
C GLU A 11 -38.00 -1.66 30.28
N ILE A 12 -37.15 -2.65 30.53
CA ILE A 12 -36.98 -3.81 29.65
C ILE A 12 -37.98 -4.88 30.10
N THR A 13 -39.01 -5.10 29.29
CA THR A 13 -39.94 -6.21 29.46
C THR A 13 -39.32 -7.51 28.92
N CYS A 14 -39.13 -8.49 29.80
CA CYS A 14 -38.71 -9.84 29.43
C CYS A 14 -39.90 -10.61 28.82
N GLY A 15 -39.77 -11.02 27.57
CA GLY A 15 -40.69 -11.94 26.89
C GLY A 15 -40.44 -13.42 27.27
N PRO A 16 -41.42 -14.31 27.02
CA PRO A 16 -41.42 -15.68 27.52
C PRO A 16 -40.43 -16.60 26.80
N ALA A 17 -39.86 -17.52 27.58
CA ALA A 17 -38.91 -18.54 27.16
C ALA A 17 -39.49 -19.50 26.11
N LEU A 18 -38.78 -19.64 24.99
CA LEU A 18 -38.98 -20.70 24.01
C LEU A 18 -38.22 -21.97 24.44
N LEU A 19 -38.88 -23.11 24.24
CA LEU A 19 -38.45 -24.46 24.62
C LEU A 19 -37.18 -24.93 23.88
N PRO A 20 -36.43 -25.89 24.47
CA PRO A 20 -35.22 -26.44 23.87
C PRO A 20 -35.58 -27.41 22.73
N ASN A 21 -35.19 -27.06 21.50
CA ASN A 21 -35.18 -28.01 20.40
C ASN A 21 -33.85 -28.77 20.37
N ASP A 22 -33.97 -30.08 20.24
CA ASP A 22 -32.89 -31.07 20.13
C ASP A 22 -31.80 -30.66 19.14
N HIS A 23 -30.65 -30.27 19.68
CA HIS A 23 -29.40 -30.14 18.92
C HIS A 23 -28.82 -31.52 18.65
N GLN A 24 -29.24 -32.15 17.56
CA GLN A 24 -28.46 -33.21 16.93
C GLN A 24 -27.10 -32.62 16.49
N ASN A 25 -26.05 -33.07 17.16
CA ASN A 25 -24.64 -32.83 16.85
C ASN A 25 -24.27 -33.32 15.44
N HIS A 26 -24.56 -32.51 14.43
CA HIS A 26 -23.77 -32.51 13.21
C HIS A 26 -22.53 -31.64 13.43
N ILE A 27 -21.47 -32.25 13.97
CA ILE A 27 -20.11 -31.74 13.81
C ILE A 27 -19.80 -31.87 12.32
N ARG A 28 -20.27 -30.92 11.51
CA ARG A 28 -19.81 -30.76 10.14
C ARG A 28 -18.35 -30.35 10.23
N CYS A 29 -17.50 -31.07 9.51
CA CYS A 29 -16.11 -30.70 9.27
C CYS A 29 -16.07 -29.39 8.44
N GLU A 30 -16.36 -28.24 9.06
CA GLU A 30 -16.42 -26.94 8.40
C GLU A 30 -15.04 -26.35 8.06
N HIS A 31 -13.95 -27.05 8.41
CA HIS A 31 -12.58 -26.63 8.08
C HIS A 31 -12.07 -27.09 6.70
N GLY A 32 -12.84 -27.92 5.97
CA GLY A 32 -12.40 -28.54 4.70
C GLY A 32 -11.95 -27.57 3.59
N PRO A 33 -12.75 -26.56 3.20
CA PRO A 33 -12.39 -25.69 2.06
C PRO A 33 -11.23 -24.74 2.36
N TYR A 34 -11.15 -24.23 3.59
CA TYR A 34 -10.09 -23.31 4.02
C TYR A 34 -8.71 -23.99 4.05
N GLN A 35 -8.62 -25.22 4.58
CA GLN A 35 -7.35 -25.95 4.60
C GLN A 35 -6.85 -26.29 3.19
N ALA A 36 -7.74 -26.60 2.25
CA ALA A 36 -7.36 -26.88 0.87
C ALA A 36 -6.83 -25.62 0.14
N ALA A 37 -7.49 -24.47 0.31
CA ALA A 37 -7.01 -23.20 -0.22
C ALA A 37 -5.62 -22.83 0.35
N ARG A 38 -5.43 -23.04 1.66
CA ARG A 38 -4.16 -22.84 2.37
C ARG A 38 -3.02 -23.67 1.78
N VAL A 39 -3.24 -24.98 1.62
CA VAL A 39 -2.23 -25.87 1.05
C VAL A 39 -1.90 -25.44 -0.37
N ARG A 40 -2.90 -25.05 -1.18
CA ARG A 40 -2.67 -24.53 -2.52
C ARG A 40 -1.84 -23.24 -2.52
N ALA A 41 -2.16 -22.26 -1.68
CA ALA A 41 -1.41 -21.00 -1.59
C ALA A 41 0.05 -21.25 -1.20
N ARG A 42 0.32 -22.08 -0.18
CA ARG A 42 1.68 -22.43 0.22
C ARG A 42 2.46 -23.20 -0.86
N THR A 43 1.83 -24.19 -1.49
CA THR A 43 2.45 -24.91 -2.61
C THR A 43 2.78 -23.95 -3.77
N ARG A 44 1.89 -23.01 -4.07
CA ARG A 44 2.13 -21.98 -5.10
C ARG A 44 3.29 -21.05 -4.71
N LEU A 45 3.36 -20.60 -3.46
CA LEU A 45 4.47 -19.77 -2.94
C LEU A 45 5.83 -20.45 -3.13
N LEU A 46 5.92 -21.74 -2.79
CA LEU A 46 7.16 -22.51 -2.94
C LEU A 46 7.57 -22.71 -4.40
N ALA A 47 6.62 -22.62 -5.33
CA ALA A 47 6.85 -22.73 -6.76
C ALA A 47 7.10 -21.37 -7.45
N LEU A 48 7.08 -20.26 -6.70
CA LEU A 48 7.37 -18.94 -7.25
C LEU A 48 8.86 -18.80 -7.56
N GLU A 49 9.14 -18.48 -8.81
CA GLU A 49 10.46 -18.08 -9.28
C GLU A 49 10.42 -16.60 -9.65
N THR A 50 11.50 -15.88 -9.34
CA THR A 50 11.67 -14.48 -9.76
C THR A 50 12.97 -14.32 -10.51
N TYR A 51 12.93 -13.49 -11.55
CA TYR A 51 14.10 -13.04 -12.31
C TYR A 51 14.42 -11.57 -12.03
N ILE A 52 13.59 -10.91 -11.21
CA ILE A 52 13.67 -9.47 -10.95
C ILE A 52 14.35 -9.21 -9.60
N LEU A 53 14.10 -10.02 -8.57
CA LEU A 53 14.73 -9.85 -7.25
C LEU A 53 16.06 -10.56 -7.18
N SER A 54 16.94 -10.11 -6.30
CA SER A 54 18.09 -10.95 -5.92
C SER A 54 17.62 -12.23 -5.23
N PRO A 55 18.39 -13.34 -5.35
CA PRO A 55 18.05 -14.60 -4.69
C PRO A 55 17.89 -14.49 -3.17
N ASP A 56 18.61 -13.58 -2.53
CA ASP A 56 18.58 -13.37 -1.08
C ASP A 56 17.29 -12.68 -0.64
N VAL A 57 16.85 -11.66 -1.37
CA VAL A 57 15.59 -10.97 -1.11
C VAL A 57 14.41 -11.89 -1.41
N HIS A 58 14.44 -12.63 -2.52
CA HIS A 58 13.41 -13.65 -2.83
C HIS A 58 13.21 -14.64 -1.69
N ARG A 59 14.32 -15.21 -1.17
CA ARG A 59 14.27 -16.14 -0.03
C ARG A 59 13.74 -15.47 1.23
N THR A 60 14.12 -14.22 1.49
CA THR A 60 13.63 -13.45 2.64
C THR A 60 12.12 -13.24 2.56
N VAL A 61 11.59 -12.89 1.40
CA VAL A 61 10.14 -12.72 1.19
C VAL A 61 9.39 -14.05 1.38
N LEU A 62 9.89 -15.14 0.79
CA LEU A 62 9.27 -16.47 0.96
C LEU A 62 9.26 -16.92 2.42
N ASN A 63 10.37 -16.71 3.15
CA ASN A 63 10.44 -17.03 4.57
C ASN A 63 9.42 -16.21 5.37
N TYR A 64 9.34 -14.90 5.12
CA TYR A 64 8.35 -14.04 5.75
C TYR A 64 6.92 -14.54 5.48
N LEU A 65 6.54 -14.76 4.22
CA LEU A 65 5.20 -15.23 3.87
C LEU A 65 4.87 -16.60 4.49
N ASN A 66 5.88 -17.46 4.69
CA ASN A 66 5.68 -18.74 5.36
C ASN A 66 5.48 -18.62 6.88
N THR A 67 5.92 -17.51 7.51
CA THR A 67 5.70 -17.25 8.94
C THR A 67 4.37 -16.59 9.26
N GLN A 68 3.70 -16.03 8.25
CA GLN A 68 2.45 -15.30 8.45
C GLN A 68 1.28 -16.21 8.82
N ASP A 69 0.33 -15.66 9.60
CA ASP A 69 -0.86 -16.37 10.07
C ASP A 69 -1.70 -16.87 8.87
N GLU A 70 -2.32 -18.03 9.05
CA GLU A 70 -3.18 -18.67 8.07
C GLU A 70 -4.34 -17.78 7.63
N GLN A 71 -4.77 -16.86 8.49
CA GLN A 71 -5.80 -15.86 8.18
C GLN A 71 -5.38 -14.90 7.06
N MET A 72 -4.08 -14.68 6.82
CA MET A 72 -3.57 -13.84 5.73
C MET A 72 -3.93 -14.38 4.34
N PHE A 73 -4.21 -15.70 4.25
CA PHE A 73 -4.48 -16.41 3.00
C PHE A 73 -5.96 -16.78 2.82
N SER A 74 -6.84 -16.38 3.73
CA SER A 74 -8.24 -16.76 3.62
C SER A 74 -8.94 -15.91 2.57
N GLU A 75 -9.36 -16.55 1.47
CA GLU A 75 -10.39 -16.01 0.60
C GLU A 75 -11.69 -15.91 1.43
N GLU A 76 -11.96 -14.73 2.01
CA GLU A 76 -13.24 -14.54 2.69
C GLU A 76 -14.40 -14.74 1.69
N VAL A 77 -15.48 -15.35 2.18
CA VAL A 77 -16.76 -15.50 1.47
C VAL A 77 -17.34 -14.09 1.27
N GLY A 78 -16.91 -13.41 0.22
CA GLY A 78 -17.15 -11.99 0.03
C GLY A 78 -16.16 -11.29 -0.91
N GLY A 79 -15.00 -11.91 -1.20
CA GLY A 79 -14.18 -11.56 -2.36
C GLY A 79 -12.90 -10.77 -2.12
N TYR A 80 -12.59 -10.35 -0.90
CA TYR A 80 -11.27 -9.79 -0.50
C TYR A 80 -11.09 -10.13 0.99
N SER A 81 -9.93 -10.55 1.50
CA SER A 81 -8.68 -9.79 1.53
C SER A 81 -7.49 -10.74 1.63
N LEU A 82 -6.99 -11.20 0.48
CA LEU A 82 -5.60 -11.65 0.46
C LEU A 82 -4.75 -10.41 0.75
N ASP A 83 -3.77 -10.58 1.63
CA ASP A 83 -2.83 -9.50 1.94
C ASP A 83 -2.26 -8.90 0.64
N ARG A 84 -2.33 -7.57 0.51
CA ARG A 84 -1.98 -6.89 -0.73
C ARG A 84 -0.52 -7.11 -1.11
N PHE A 85 0.36 -7.26 -0.11
CA PHE A 85 1.75 -7.57 -0.36
C PHE A 85 1.91 -8.99 -0.93
N TYR A 86 1.16 -9.98 -0.43
CA TYR A 86 1.10 -11.30 -1.06
C TYR A 86 0.64 -11.23 -2.53
N ILE A 87 -0.46 -10.53 -2.82
CA ILE A 87 -0.97 -10.39 -4.20
C ILE A 87 0.08 -9.73 -5.09
N PHE A 88 0.67 -8.62 -4.61
CA PHE A 88 1.72 -7.91 -5.32
C PHE A 88 2.90 -8.84 -5.63
N TYR A 89 3.37 -9.59 -4.64
CA TYR A 89 4.50 -10.50 -4.79
C TYR A 89 4.20 -11.67 -5.74
N GLU A 90 2.99 -12.22 -5.68
CA GLU A 90 2.55 -13.27 -6.60
C GLU A 90 2.50 -12.77 -8.05
N LEU A 91 2.01 -11.55 -8.28
CA LEU A 91 2.01 -10.93 -9.62
C LEU A 91 3.41 -10.59 -10.12
N PHE A 92 4.34 -10.37 -9.19
CA PHE A 92 5.75 -10.06 -9.45
C PHE A 92 6.54 -11.28 -9.88
N CYS A 93 6.22 -12.43 -9.28
CA CYS A 93 6.88 -13.69 -9.56
C CYS A 93 6.21 -14.42 -10.74
N THR A 94 6.98 -15.22 -11.44
CA THR A 94 6.41 -16.19 -12.37
C THR A 94 6.07 -17.47 -11.62
N THR A 95 4.86 -17.95 -11.80
CA THR A 95 4.59 -19.37 -11.54
C THR A 95 5.18 -20.17 -12.70
N ARG A 96 5.93 -21.23 -12.38
CA ARG A 96 6.32 -22.22 -13.38
C ARG A 96 5.04 -22.88 -13.89
N SER A 97 4.49 -22.35 -14.99
CA SER A 97 3.22 -22.83 -15.56
C SER A 97 3.29 -24.35 -15.76
N GLU A 98 2.41 -25.08 -15.10
CA GLU A 98 2.37 -26.54 -15.11
C GLU A 98 1.82 -27.12 -16.44
N GLY A 99 1.55 -26.28 -17.46
CA GLY A 99 0.91 -26.70 -18.69
C GLY A 99 1.60 -26.21 -19.97
N PRO A 100 1.88 -27.10 -20.95
CA PRO A 100 2.23 -26.70 -22.31
C PRO A 100 1.01 -26.03 -22.97
N GLY A 101 0.92 -24.70 -22.89
CA GLY A 101 -0.11 -23.91 -23.57
C GLY A 101 -0.60 -22.67 -22.84
N GLN A 102 -0.41 -22.58 -21.52
CA GLN A 102 -0.74 -21.39 -20.73
C GLN A 102 0.52 -20.64 -20.32
N ARG A 103 1.14 -19.93 -21.27
CA ARG A 103 2.14 -18.90 -20.92
C ARG A 103 1.40 -17.65 -20.46
N ASN A 104 0.92 -17.67 -19.23
CA ASN A 104 0.79 -16.43 -18.48
C ASN A 104 2.22 -16.04 -18.11
N GLY A 105 2.90 -15.33 -19.02
CA GLY A 105 4.15 -14.67 -18.68
C GLY A 105 3.93 -13.74 -17.48
N PRO A 106 5.00 -13.33 -16.80
CA PRO A 106 4.90 -12.38 -15.69
C PRO A 106 4.14 -11.15 -16.19
N THR A 107 3.04 -10.83 -15.51
CA THR A 107 2.26 -9.62 -15.81
C THR A 107 3.05 -8.38 -15.42
N ALA A 108 3.87 -8.50 -14.37
CA ALA A 108 4.86 -7.50 -13.98
C ALA A 108 6.11 -7.58 -14.85
N PHE A 109 6.68 -6.42 -15.17
CA PHE A 109 8.02 -6.34 -15.75
C PHE A 109 8.70 -5.12 -15.16
N PHE A 110 9.94 -5.30 -14.70
CA PHE A 110 10.77 -4.21 -14.22
C PHE A 110 12.00 -4.01 -15.09
N PRO A 111 12.34 -2.76 -15.41
CA PRO A 111 13.67 -2.41 -15.86
C PRO A 111 14.72 -3.01 -14.91
N PRO A 112 15.72 -3.78 -15.40
CA PRO A 112 16.74 -4.41 -14.56
C PRO A 112 17.48 -3.42 -13.66
N HIS A 113 17.60 -2.16 -14.09
CA HIS A 113 18.21 -1.10 -13.29
C HIS A 113 17.50 -0.86 -11.96
N PHE A 114 16.17 -1.10 -11.88
CA PHE A 114 15.44 -0.95 -10.63
C PHE A 114 15.60 -2.13 -9.66
N GLN A 115 16.29 -3.22 -10.03
CA GLN A 115 16.44 -4.38 -9.15
C GLN A 115 16.97 -4.00 -7.76
N ALA A 116 18.04 -3.20 -7.70
CA ALA A 116 18.65 -2.81 -6.43
C ALA A 116 17.68 -2.03 -5.53
N ILE A 117 16.97 -1.04 -6.07
CA ILE A 117 16.02 -0.25 -5.28
C ILE A 117 14.77 -1.05 -4.91
N LEU A 118 14.36 -2.03 -5.71
CA LEU A 118 13.25 -2.92 -5.38
C LEU A 118 13.61 -3.83 -4.22
N ASP A 119 14.82 -4.39 -4.24
CA ASP A 119 15.38 -5.18 -3.15
C ASP A 119 15.40 -4.34 -1.85
N GLU A 120 15.89 -3.11 -1.91
CA GLU A 120 15.86 -2.16 -0.77
C GLU A 120 14.43 -1.91 -0.26
N CYS A 121 13.47 -1.63 -1.15
CA CYS A 121 12.08 -1.38 -0.79
C CYS A 121 11.40 -2.59 -0.14
N LEU A 122 11.62 -3.80 -0.67
CA LEU A 122 11.05 -5.03 -0.13
C LEU A 122 11.64 -5.37 1.23
N LEU A 123 12.96 -5.27 1.39
CA LEU A 123 13.60 -5.49 2.68
C LEU A 123 13.13 -4.48 3.71
N PHE A 124 13.00 -3.20 3.34
CA PHE A 124 12.43 -2.18 4.22
C PHE A 124 11.00 -2.52 4.64
N TYR A 125 10.15 -2.93 3.68
CA TYR A 125 8.78 -3.32 3.96
C TYR A 125 8.73 -4.45 4.99
N LEU A 126 9.51 -5.51 4.78
CA LEU A 126 9.51 -6.69 5.62
C LEU A 126 10.15 -6.48 7.00
N HIS A 127 11.24 -5.73 7.08
CA HIS A 127 12.02 -5.60 8.32
C HIS A 127 11.63 -4.40 9.17
N SER A 128 11.03 -3.38 8.59
CA SER A 128 10.73 -2.12 9.28
C SER A 128 9.26 -1.75 9.18
N PHE A 129 8.71 -1.72 7.97
CA PHE A 129 7.39 -1.12 7.77
C PHE A 129 6.26 -2.01 8.27
N GLN A 130 6.18 -3.25 7.81
CA GLN A 130 5.14 -4.18 8.25
C GLN A 130 5.22 -4.51 9.75
N PRO A 131 6.39 -4.84 10.34
CA PRO A 131 6.49 -5.11 11.77
C PRO A 131 6.02 -3.94 12.63
N TYR A 132 6.18 -2.71 12.16
CA TYR A 132 5.64 -1.54 12.85
C TYR A 132 4.11 -1.60 12.97
N PHE A 133 3.40 -1.92 11.88
CA PHE A 133 1.94 -2.08 11.91
C PHE A 133 1.49 -3.32 12.68
N GLU A 134 2.30 -4.37 12.74
CA GLU A 134 1.97 -5.58 13.51
C GLU A 134 2.17 -5.39 15.02
N HIS A 135 3.21 -4.65 15.42
CA HIS A 135 3.62 -4.53 16.82
C HIS A 135 3.16 -3.26 17.54
N ARG A 136 3.06 -2.12 16.84
CA ARG A 136 2.71 -0.84 17.47
C ARG A 136 1.25 -0.47 17.31
N LEU A 137 0.65 -0.80 16.17
CA LEU A 137 -0.76 -0.55 15.93
C LEU A 137 -1.50 -1.84 16.23
N GLU A 138 -2.22 -1.90 17.36
CA GLU A 138 -3.18 -2.99 17.52
C GLU A 138 -4.13 -2.93 16.33
N ARG A 139 -4.30 -4.04 15.58
CA ARG A 139 -5.17 -4.13 14.39
C ARG A 139 -6.56 -3.51 14.57
N LYS A 140 -7.03 -3.38 15.82
CA LYS A 140 -8.30 -2.77 16.23
C LYS A 140 -8.35 -1.25 16.08
N GLU A 141 -7.21 -0.56 16.10
CA GLU A 141 -7.14 0.91 15.98
C GLU A 141 -7.30 1.38 14.54
N LEU A 142 -6.97 0.52 13.57
CA LEU A 142 -7.32 0.68 12.17
C LEU A 142 -8.80 0.30 12.03
N GLY A 143 -9.70 1.25 12.30
CA GLY A 143 -11.13 1.02 12.16
C GLY A 143 -11.50 0.47 10.76
N PRO A 144 -12.67 -0.17 10.60
CA PRO A 144 -13.08 -0.84 9.35
C PRO A 144 -13.12 0.06 8.11
N ASN A 145 -13.04 1.39 8.29
CA ASN A 145 -13.03 2.36 7.21
C ASN A 145 -11.62 2.82 6.80
N MET A 146 -10.54 2.38 7.49
CA MET A 146 -9.16 2.76 7.17
C MET A 146 -8.53 1.92 6.05
N GLU A 147 -9.25 0.99 5.41
CA GLU A 147 -8.70 0.25 4.24
C GLU A 147 -8.28 1.19 3.09
N GLY A 148 -8.85 2.40 3.01
CA GLY A 148 -8.41 3.43 2.06
C GLY A 148 -7.13 4.18 2.46
N ASP A 149 -6.78 4.15 3.74
CA ASP A 149 -5.78 5.02 4.36
C ASP A 149 -4.59 4.24 4.93
N ASP A 150 -4.52 2.92 4.72
CA ASP A 150 -3.38 2.11 5.15
C ASP A 150 -2.11 2.48 4.35
N PRO A 151 -1.09 3.08 5.01
CA PRO A 151 0.13 3.50 4.33
C PRO A 151 0.85 2.34 3.63
N ARG A 152 0.68 1.10 4.11
CA ARG A 152 1.26 -0.10 3.48
C ARG A 152 0.72 -0.29 2.08
N LEU A 153 -0.59 -0.09 1.86
CA LEU A 153 -1.20 -0.23 0.55
C LEU A 153 -0.69 0.83 -0.42
N GLY A 154 -0.55 2.08 0.04
CA GLY A 154 0.05 3.15 -0.74
C GLY A 154 1.50 2.85 -1.13
N PHE A 155 2.29 2.32 -0.20
CA PHE A 155 3.67 1.91 -0.47
C PHE A 155 3.76 0.81 -1.53
N ILE A 156 2.93 -0.24 -1.42
CA ILE A 156 2.87 -1.31 -2.42
C ILE A 156 2.41 -0.78 -3.78
N LYS A 157 1.44 0.12 -3.80
CA LYS A 157 0.94 0.76 -5.02
C LYS A 157 2.04 1.53 -5.77
N ILE A 158 2.95 2.18 -5.07
CA ILE A 158 4.12 2.82 -5.69
C ILE A 158 4.95 1.79 -6.48
N LEU A 159 5.22 0.63 -5.88
CA LEU A 159 5.97 -0.44 -6.54
C LEU A 159 5.19 -1.04 -7.72
N GLU A 160 3.87 -1.20 -7.59
CA GLU A 160 2.99 -1.63 -8.67
C GLU A 160 3.09 -0.68 -9.88
N ARG A 161 3.18 0.64 -9.69
CA ARG A 161 3.28 1.61 -10.80
C ARG A 161 4.57 1.51 -11.59
N LEU A 162 5.64 0.98 -10.98
CA LEU A 162 6.89 0.69 -11.67
C LEU A 162 6.80 -0.63 -12.45
N ALA A 163 6.02 -1.58 -11.93
CA ALA A 163 5.89 -2.95 -12.39
C ALA A 163 4.96 -3.13 -13.59
N PHE A 164 3.82 -2.44 -13.58
CA PHE A 164 2.69 -2.75 -14.43
C PHE A 164 2.47 -1.64 -15.45
N ASP A 165 2.11 -2.03 -16.67
CA ASP A 165 1.47 -1.12 -17.60
C ASP A 165 0.07 -0.83 -17.06
N ASN A 166 -0.25 0.43 -16.80
CA ASN A 166 -1.49 0.88 -16.17
C ASN A 166 -2.65 0.63 -17.14
N ALA A 167 -3.15 -0.59 -17.19
CA ALA A 167 -4.38 -0.96 -17.86
C ALA A 167 -4.97 -2.19 -17.14
N PRO A 168 -6.24 -2.24 -16.68
CA PRO A 168 -7.31 -1.25 -16.61
C PRO A 168 -7.87 -1.09 -15.17
N TYR A 169 -7.10 -1.38 -14.12
CA TYR A 169 -7.65 -1.43 -12.75
C TYR A 169 -8.20 -0.09 -12.25
N GLU A 170 -7.60 1.05 -12.65
CA GLU A 170 -8.15 2.37 -12.30
C GLU A 170 -9.50 2.66 -13.01
N ASN A 171 -9.82 1.98 -14.13
CA ASN A 171 -11.10 2.15 -14.86
C ASN A 171 -12.22 1.23 -14.34
N ARG A 172 -11.95 0.34 -13.37
CA ARG A 172 -12.99 -0.54 -12.78
C ARG A 172 -13.46 -0.08 -11.39
N SER A 173 -12.93 1.02 -10.84
CA SER A 173 -13.54 1.61 -9.65
C SER A 173 -14.86 2.28 -10.06
N PRO A 174 -16.03 1.74 -9.66
CA PRO A 174 -17.32 2.33 -10.01
C PRO A 174 -17.55 3.70 -9.34
N TYR A 175 -16.63 4.13 -8.47
CA TYR A 175 -16.72 5.39 -7.72
C TYR A 175 -15.93 6.54 -8.35
N CYS A 176 -15.12 6.31 -9.39
CA CYS A 176 -14.47 7.40 -10.15
C CYS A 176 -15.39 7.87 -11.28
N THR A 177 -16.39 8.68 -10.95
CA THR A 177 -17.38 9.21 -11.90
C THR A 177 -16.95 10.51 -12.59
N ASP A 178 -15.70 10.95 -12.44
CA ASP A 178 -15.22 12.15 -13.13
C ASP A 178 -14.70 11.79 -14.52
N GLU A 179 -15.43 12.30 -15.52
CA GLU A 179 -15.10 12.41 -16.95
C GLU A 179 -13.71 11.89 -17.33
N ALA A 180 -13.67 10.61 -17.68
CA ALA A 180 -12.50 9.83 -18.05
C ALA A 180 -11.76 10.45 -19.25
N ARG A 181 -10.91 11.44 -19.00
CA ARG A 181 -9.80 11.71 -19.91
C ARG A 181 -8.95 10.45 -19.92
N PRO A 182 -8.68 9.84 -21.08
CA PRO A 182 -7.74 8.73 -21.15
C PRO A 182 -6.44 9.23 -20.53
N SER A 183 -6.12 8.68 -19.37
CA SER A 183 -4.91 9.00 -18.64
C SER A 183 -3.76 8.76 -19.62
N LEU A 184 -3.14 9.84 -20.11
CA LEU A 184 -1.94 9.81 -20.96
C LEU A 184 -0.71 9.29 -20.16
N ALA A 185 -0.94 8.46 -19.14
CA ALA A 185 0.08 7.84 -18.33
C ALA A 185 0.72 6.72 -19.15
N PHE A 186 1.74 7.07 -19.93
CA PHE A 186 2.70 6.08 -20.38
C PHE A 186 3.43 5.54 -19.16
N THR A 187 3.24 4.27 -18.85
CA THR A 187 3.94 3.69 -17.70
C THR A 187 5.45 3.64 -17.92
N ILE A 188 6.17 3.64 -16.80
CA ILE A 188 7.62 3.46 -16.79
C ILE A 188 7.98 2.13 -17.48
N GLN A 189 7.18 1.09 -17.27
CA GLN A 189 7.29 -0.19 -17.97
C GLN A 189 7.17 -0.04 -19.50
N ALA A 190 6.14 0.64 -19.99
CA ALA A 190 5.94 0.85 -21.43
C ALA A 190 7.11 1.61 -22.06
N ARG A 191 7.65 2.63 -21.38
CA ARG A 191 8.82 3.37 -21.85
C ARG A 191 10.05 2.50 -21.93
N TRP A 192 10.29 1.69 -20.92
CA TRP A 192 11.42 0.77 -20.94
C TRP A 192 11.32 -0.22 -22.11
N LYS A 193 10.15 -0.85 -22.30
CA LYS A 193 9.91 -1.77 -23.41
C LYS A 193 10.12 -1.10 -24.77
N ALA A 194 9.82 0.20 -24.88
CA ALA A 194 10.04 1.00 -26.07
C ALA A 194 11.46 1.57 -26.20
N GLY A 195 12.37 1.34 -25.24
CA GLY A 195 13.72 1.93 -25.23
C GLY A 195 13.72 3.45 -24.97
N LEU A 196 12.65 4.00 -24.40
CA LEU A 196 12.46 5.43 -24.14
C LEU A 196 12.74 5.84 -22.69
N LEU A 197 13.04 4.89 -21.80
CA LEU A 197 13.38 5.19 -20.41
C LEU A 197 14.89 5.49 -20.30
N ARG A 198 15.23 6.76 -20.10
CA ARG A 198 16.63 7.21 -20.02
C ARG A 198 17.25 6.92 -18.65
N GLY A 199 18.57 6.80 -18.61
CA GLY A 199 19.32 6.60 -17.36
C GLY A 199 19.10 7.71 -16.32
N GLY A 200 18.97 8.97 -16.76
CA GLY A 200 18.63 10.08 -15.86
C GLY A 200 17.26 9.92 -15.19
N GLN A 201 16.25 9.40 -15.90
CA GLN A 201 14.92 9.13 -15.34
C GLN A 201 15.00 8.02 -14.29
N VAL A 202 15.73 6.94 -14.59
CA VAL A 202 15.98 5.84 -13.66
C VAL A 202 16.62 6.37 -12.37
N LEU A 203 17.70 7.15 -12.49
CA LEU A 203 18.43 7.69 -11.34
C LEU A 203 17.56 8.59 -10.45
N VAL A 204 16.72 9.46 -11.04
CA VAL A 204 15.84 10.34 -10.28
C VAL A 204 14.72 9.54 -9.59
N ILE A 205 14.15 8.53 -10.25
CA ILE A 205 13.14 7.65 -9.64
C ILE A 205 13.74 6.86 -8.48
N GLU A 206 14.93 6.29 -8.65
CA GLU A 206 15.63 5.61 -7.56
C GLU A 206 15.90 6.55 -6.38
N THR A 207 16.34 7.78 -6.67
CA THR A 207 16.60 8.79 -5.64
C THR A 207 15.32 9.14 -4.87
N LEU A 208 14.19 9.30 -5.57
CA LEU A 208 12.89 9.51 -4.94
C LEU A 208 12.54 8.38 -3.98
N LEU A 209 12.67 7.12 -4.43
CA LEU A 209 12.35 5.96 -3.60
C LEU A 209 13.27 5.88 -2.37
N ARG A 210 14.59 6.07 -2.52
CA ARG A 210 15.51 6.08 -1.37
C ARG A 210 15.19 7.19 -0.38
N LYS A 211 14.77 8.37 -0.85
CA LYS A 211 14.32 9.46 0.01
C LYS A 211 13.02 9.12 0.74
N LEU A 212 12.07 8.48 0.07
CA LEU A 212 10.87 7.95 0.71
C LEU A 212 11.23 6.93 1.81
N LEU A 213 12.11 5.96 1.53
CA LEU A 213 12.55 4.98 2.53
C LEU A 213 13.19 5.66 3.75
N LEU A 214 14.05 6.67 3.52
CA LEU A 214 14.68 7.44 4.59
C LEU A 214 13.63 8.20 5.45
N GLU A 215 12.67 8.85 4.80
CA GLU A 215 11.61 9.60 5.47
C GLU A 215 10.71 8.68 6.30
N LEU A 216 10.26 7.56 5.72
CA LEU A 216 9.49 6.56 6.45
C LEU A 216 10.30 5.97 7.61
N THR A 217 11.58 5.68 7.42
CA THR A 217 12.47 5.22 8.50
C THR A 217 12.55 6.23 9.65
N ALA A 218 12.66 7.53 9.33
CA ALA A 218 12.68 8.58 10.34
C ALA A 218 11.36 8.65 11.11
N LEU A 219 10.22 8.57 10.42
CA LEU A 219 8.89 8.54 11.04
C LEU A 219 8.71 7.30 11.94
N LEU A 220 9.16 6.13 11.50
CA LEU A 220 9.13 4.88 12.29
C LEU A 220 10.01 4.93 13.53
N GLY A 221 11.18 5.59 13.44
CA GLY A 221 12.16 5.69 14.52
C GLY A 221 11.80 6.70 15.61
N GLU A 222 10.88 7.62 15.33
CA GLU A 222 10.47 8.65 16.28
C GLU A 222 9.68 8.03 17.45
N ARG A 223 10.24 8.10 18.67
CA ARG A 223 9.68 7.48 19.89
C ARG A 223 8.65 8.34 20.61
N THR A 224 8.07 9.33 19.95
CA THR A 224 7.12 10.23 20.59
C THR A 224 5.77 9.51 20.72
N ASP A 225 5.43 9.11 21.95
CA ASP A 225 4.18 8.40 22.27
C ASP A 225 2.93 9.26 22.05
N SER A 226 3.10 10.57 21.89
CA SER A 226 1.98 11.50 22.00
C SER A 226 1.09 11.61 20.77
N ILE A 227 1.49 11.19 19.56
CA ILE A 227 0.59 11.33 18.39
C ILE A 227 0.85 10.32 17.25
N GLU A 228 0.47 9.05 17.46
CA GLU A 228 0.47 8.00 16.42
C GLU A 228 -0.28 8.41 15.14
N THR A 229 -1.42 9.08 15.32
CA THR A 229 -2.25 9.58 14.21
C THR A 229 -1.52 10.58 13.32
N VAL A 230 -0.72 11.48 13.90
CA VAL A 230 0.11 12.43 13.12
C VAL A 230 1.16 11.66 12.35
N ARG A 231 1.79 10.65 12.95
CA ARG A 231 2.78 9.84 12.26
C ARG A 231 2.19 9.10 11.05
N LEU A 232 1.00 8.51 11.20
CA LEU A 232 0.28 7.87 10.10
C LEU A 232 -0.06 8.86 8.98
N VAL A 233 -0.54 10.06 9.32
CA VAL A 233 -0.82 11.12 8.35
C VAL A 233 0.45 11.55 7.61
N GLU A 234 1.58 11.70 8.30
CA GLU A 234 2.85 12.06 7.68
C GLU A 234 3.39 10.92 6.79
N MET A 235 3.21 9.65 7.17
CA MET A 235 3.53 8.50 6.31
C MET A 235 2.67 8.50 5.04
N GLU A 236 1.36 8.72 5.19
CA GLU A 236 0.43 8.81 4.07
C GLU A 236 0.84 9.93 3.10
N ARG A 237 1.18 11.12 3.62
CA ARG A 237 1.66 12.26 2.81
C ARG A 237 2.93 11.93 2.05
N ALA A 238 3.94 11.35 2.72
CA ALA A 238 5.20 10.99 2.07
C ALA A 238 4.96 10.01 0.91
N ILE A 239 4.10 9.02 1.12
CA ILE A 239 3.73 8.01 0.14
C ILE A 239 2.90 8.62 -1.00
N ASP A 240 1.87 9.43 -0.72
CA ASP A 240 1.04 10.06 -1.76
C ASP A 240 1.87 11.02 -2.63
N ARG A 241 2.80 11.79 -2.04
CA ARG A 241 3.72 12.66 -2.80
C ARG A 241 4.61 11.84 -3.74
N ALA A 242 5.18 10.73 -3.27
CA ALA A 242 5.99 9.83 -4.09
C ALA A 242 5.15 9.16 -5.20
N ASP A 243 3.93 8.70 -4.87
CA ASP A 243 2.99 8.12 -5.83
C ASP A 243 2.63 9.11 -6.94
N ARG A 244 2.30 10.36 -6.57
CA ARG A 244 1.99 11.43 -7.52
C ARG A 244 3.19 11.80 -8.37
N ALA A 245 4.40 11.85 -7.80
CA ALA A 245 5.60 12.11 -8.57
C ALA A 245 5.82 11.01 -9.63
N ILE A 246 5.68 9.73 -9.26
CA ILE A 246 5.79 8.60 -10.18
C ILE A 246 4.68 8.64 -11.24
N LYS A 247 3.43 8.86 -10.83
CA LYS A 247 2.27 8.84 -11.73
C LYS A 247 2.23 10.05 -12.68
N HIS A 248 2.34 11.25 -12.13
CA HIS A 248 2.01 12.49 -12.84
C HIS A 248 3.21 13.25 -13.37
N PHE A 249 4.41 12.97 -12.85
CA PHE A 249 5.64 13.58 -13.34
C PHE A 249 6.45 12.58 -14.16
N PHE A 250 6.97 11.52 -13.55
CA PHE A 250 7.85 10.57 -14.24
C PHE A 250 7.12 9.70 -15.27
N GLY A 251 5.92 9.21 -14.93
CA GLY A 251 5.04 8.43 -15.81
C GLY A 251 4.27 9.27 -16.83
N ASN A 252 4.36 10.59 -16.79
CA ASN A 252 3.61 11.43 -17.73
C ASN A 252 4.28 11.46 -19.10
N ALA A 253 3.57 11.08 -20.17
CA ALA A 253 4.07 11.04 -21.56
C ALA A 253 4.86 12.28 -22.01
N ARG A 254 4.53 13.44 -21.42
CA ARG A 254 5.11 14.75 -21.73
C ARG A 254 6.46 14.99 -21.06
N PHE A 255 6.81 14.23 -20.03
CA PHE A 255 8.12 14.31 -19.39
C PHE A 255 9.20 13.69 -20.29
N ARG A 256 9.64 14.48 -21.27
CA ARG A 256 10.67 14.10 -22.27
C ARG A 256 11.89 15.01 -22.24
N SER A 257 11.98 15.95 -21.30
CA SER A 257 13.08 16.91 -21.24
C SER A 257 14.34 16.32 -20.60
N GLU A 258 15.27 15.89 -21.44
CA GLU A 258 16.60 15.44 -21.00
C GLU A 258 17.36 16.54 -20.22
N ARG A 259 17.24 17.79 -20.66
CA ARG A 259 17.84 18.94 -19.97
C ARG A 259 17.32 19.09 -18.54
N LEU A 260 16.03 18.83 -18.31
CA LEU A 260 15.45 18.87 -16.97
C LEU A 260 15.96 17.70 -16.11
N GLU A 261 16.13 16.51 -16.68
CA GLU A 261 16.70 15.36 -15.98
C GLU A 261 18.13 15.65 -15.52
N VAL A 262 18.99 16.16 -16.42
CA VAL A 262 20.37 16.55 -16.09
C VAL A 262 20.39 17.61 -15.00
N LEU A 263 19.49 18.61 -15.09
CA LEU A 263 19.39 19.66 -14.09
C LEU A 263 18.97 19.12 -12.71
N LEU A 264 17.98 18.22 -12.66
CA LEU A 264 17.53 17.58 -11.43
C LEU A 264 18.65 16.75 -10.80
N VAL A 265 19.32 15.90 -11.59
CA VAL A 265 20.44 15.08 -11.11
C VAL A 265 21.56 15.96 -10.56
N LYS A 266 21.89 17.06 -11.25
CA LYS A 266 22.89 18.02 -10.77
C LYS A 266 22.48 18.62 -9.42
N TYR A 267 21.27 19.17 -9.30
CA TYR A 267 20.79 19.75 -8.04
C TYR A 267 20.70 18.73 -6.91
N LEU A 268 20.33 17.49 -7.20
CA LEU A 268 20.31 16.41 -6.20
C LEU A 268 21.72 16.03 -5.71
N GLY A 269 22.77 16.30 -6.50
CA GLY A 269 24.16 16.09 -6.13
C GLY A 269 24.84 17.31 -5.49
N GLU A 270 24.19 18.47 -5.45
CA GLU A 270 24.75 19.66 -4.81
C GLU A 270 24.59 19.56 -3.28
N PRO A 271 25.66 19.80 -2.49
CA PRO A 271 25.61 19.66 -1.03
C PRO A 271 24.81 20.76 -0.33
N GLU A 272 24.69 21.93 -0.97
CA GLU A 272 24.07 23.12 -0.41
C GLU A 272 22.74 23.42 -1.11
N VAL A 273 21.66 22.82 -0.60
CA VAL A 273 20.31 23.23 -0.99
C VAL A 273 19.89 24.43 -0.13
N ASN A 274 19.25 25.43 -0.73
CA ASN A 274 18.64 26.52 0.02
C ASN A 274 17.50 25.96 0.90
N THR A 275 17.83 25.66 2.15
CA THR A 275 16.91 25.03 3.11
C THR A 275 15.71 25.89 3.44
N ASP A 276 15.83 27.22 3.32
CA ASP A 276 14.73 28.14 3.61
C ASP A 276 13.64 28.05 2.54
N VAL A 277 14.04 27.93 1.27
CA VAL A 277 13.09 27.70 0.16
C VAL A 277 12.40 26.34 0.32
N VAL A 278 13.16 25.29 0.65
CA VAL A 278 12.60 23.94 0.87
C VAL A 278 11.58 23.96 2.01
N ARG A 279 11.92 24.59 3.15
CA ARG A 279 10.99 24.75 4.28
C ARG A 279 9.76 25.55 3.91
N GLY A 280 9.91 26.63 3.15
CA GLY A 280 8.80 27.44 2.66
C GLY A 280 7.83 26.64 1.79
N ILE A 281 8.36 25.84 0.87
CA ILE A 281 7.56 24.95 0.01
C ILE A 281 6.86 23.89 0.86
N GLU A 282 7.56 23.26 1.81
CA GLU A 282 6.99 22.23 2.68
C GLU A 282 5.83 22.77 3.52
N ILE A 283 5.99 23.96 4.11
CA ILE A 283 4.91 24.62 4.89
C ILE A 283 3.70 24.91 3.99
N ALA A 284 3.93 25.42 2.77
CA ALA A 284 2.85 25.71 1.84
C ALA A 284 2.13 24.43 1.38
N GLN A 285 2.88 23.37 1.11
CA GLN A 285 2.36 22.07 0.71
C GLN A 285 1.54 21.43 1.84
N ARG A 286 2.04 21.43 3.08
CA ARG A 286 1.30 20.93 4.25
C ARG A 286 -0.02 21.66 4.46
N LYS A 287 -0.04 22.99 4.34
CA LYS A 287 -1.30 23.77 4.42
C LYS A 287 -2.31 23.35 3.36
N TYR A 288 -1.86 23.06 2.14
CA TYR A 288 -2.74 22.56 1.08
C TYR A 288 -3.26 21.15 1.39
N GLU A 289 -2.38 20.26 1.84
CA GLU A 289 -2.73 18.89 2.23
C GLU A 289 -3.68 18.86 3.43
N ASP A 290 -3.47 19.70 4.45
CA ASP A 290 -4.37 19.86 5.60
C ASP A 290 -5.81 20.18 5.14
N ILE A 291 -5.96 21.09 4.17
CA ILE A 291 -7.26 21.45 3.60
C ILE A 291 -7.86 20.28 2.82
N TYR A 292 -7.05 19.56 2.05
CA TYR A 292 -7.48 18.40 1.28
C TYR A 292 -7.96 17.26 2.19
N HIS A 293 -7.16 16.93 3.20
CA HIS A 293 -7.47 15.94 4.22
C HIS A 293 -8.68 16.35 5.05
N ALA A 294 -8.80 17.60 5.50
CA ALA A 294 -9.98 18.05 6.22
C ALA A 294 -11.28 17.84 5.41
N LYS A 295 -11.24 18.06 4.09
CA LYS A 295 -12.40 17.81 3.23
C LYS A 295 -12.71 16.32 3.10
N ASN A 296 -11.70 15.48 2.89
CA ASN A 296 -11.90 14.04 2.69
C ASN A 296 -12.23 13.30 4.00
N TYR A 297 -11.63 13.71 5.12
CA TYR A 297 -11.83 13.14 6.45
C TYR A 297 -13.02 13.74 7.21
N SER A 298 -13.58 14.88 6.78
CA SER A 298 -14.86 15.37 7.32
C SER A 298 -16.02 14.38 7.14
N ARG A 299 -15.92 13.45 6.17
CA ARG A 299 -16.82 12.29 6.05
C ARG A 299 -16.65 11.24 7.15
N PHE A 300 -15.52 11.24 7.87
CA PHE A 300 -15.13 10.24 8.86
C PHE A 300 -14.95 10.79 10.28
N GLY A 301 -14.93 12.12 10.47
CA GLY A 301 -14.76 12.78 11.77
C GLY A 301 -15.78 12.41 12.86
N ASN A 302 -16.88 11.72 12.50
CA ASN A 302 -17.81 11.16 13.49
C ASN A 302 -17.30 9.89 14.19
N LEU A 303 -16.22 9.25 13.72
CA LEU A 303 -15.75 7.95 14.25
C LEU A 303 -14.57 8.04 15.22
N LEU A 304 -13.75 9.09 15.19
CA LEU A 304 -12.59 9.21 16.08
C LEU A 304 -12.85 10.01 17.36
N GLY A 305 -14.06 10.56 17.55
CA GLY A 305 -14.40 11.31 18.78
C GLY A 305 -13.50 12.52 19.04
N LEU A 306 -12.66 12.92 18.09
CA LEU A 306 -11.83 14.11 18.16
C LEU A 306 -12.73 15.31 17.90
N ALA A 307 -13.36 15.79 18.97
CA ALA A 307 -13.92 17.12 19.01
C ALA A 307 -12.83 18.10 18.54
N SER A 308 -13.12 18.80 17.45
CA SER A 308 -12.38 19.90 16.85
C SER A 308 -11.35 20.55 17.79
N PHE A 309 -10.07 20.35 17.48
CA PHE A 309 -8.96 21.19 17.94
C PHE A 309 -8.99 22.54 17.24
#